data_AF-A0A8T6U3H5-F1
#
_entry.id   AF-A0A8T6U3H5-F1
#
_cell.length_a   1.000
_cell.length_b   1.000
_cell.length_c   1.000
_cell.angle_alpha   90.00
_cell.angle_beta   90.00
_cell.angle_gamma   90.00
#
_symmetry.space_group_name_H-M   'P 1'
#
loop_
_entity.id
_entity.type
_entity.pdbx_description
1 polymer ?
#
loop_
_entity_poly.entity_id
_entity_poly.type
_entity_poly.pdbx_seq_one_letter_code
_entity_poly.pdbx_strand_id
1 'polypeptide(L)'
;MKQPSKPKLLLICKNFFVQANNLALLGDDFSVMKAVFFMDYAIEQMLNILIMDFGSDEDFKNHEIKWNTLWQKVTKAIKDETSIKMNRIPNYKQLKELRDIRNGLQHNGTIPRADQVSRLVNPAKEILSECFSKCYGFDLDN
;
A
#
# COMPACT_ATOMS: atom_id res chain seq x y z
N MET A 1 5.39 22.80 6.83
CA MET A 1 4.61 21.76 7.54
C MET A 1 5.58 20.76 8.14
N LYS A 2 5.46 20.39 9.43
CA LYS A 2 6.26 19.28 9.99
C LYS A 2 5.72 17.97 9.42
N GLN A 3 6.59 17.12 8.86
CA GLN A 3 6.18 15.78 8.43
C GLN A 3 5.58 15.03 9.63
N PRO A 4 4.50 14.25 9.44
CA PRO A 4 3.94 13.44 10.52
C PRO A 4 5.01 12.46 11.05
N SER A 5 4.99 12.17 12.35
CA SER A 5 5.93 11.19 12.91
C SER A 5 5.67 9.79 12.34
N LYS A 6 6.73 9.00 12.14
CA LYS A 6 6.68 7.63 11.60
C LYS A 6 5.57 6.74 12.21
N PRO A 7 5.36 6.71 13.54
CA PRO A 7 4.25 5.94 14.13
C PRO A 7 2.86 6.40 13.67
N LYS A 8 2.68 7.72 13.43
CA LYS A 8 1.41 8.25 12.93
C LYS A 8 1.16 7.83 11.48
N LEU A 9 2.18 7.81 10.63
CA LEU A 9 2.05 7.36 9.24
C LEU A 9 1.71 5.87 9.16
N LEU A 10 2.37 5.03 9.97
CA LEU A 10 2.05 3.61 10.07
C LEU A 10 0.61 3.40 10.56
N LEU A 11 0.17 4.13 11.59
CA LEU A 11 -1.20 4.05 12.09
C LEU A 11 -2.23 4.48 11.02
N ILE A 12 -1.94 5.52 10.25
CA ILE A 12 -2.77 5.96 9.13
C ILE A 12 -2.90 4.84 8.08
N CYS A 13 -1.78 4.21 7.70
CA CYS A 13 -1.78 3.08 6.77
C CYS A 13 -2.66 1.92 7.26
N LYS A 14 -2.50 1.51 8.53
CA LYS A 14 -3.32 0.47 9.16
C LYS A 14 -4.81 0.82 9.12
N ASN A 15 -5.17 2.05 9.51
CA ASN A 15 -6.57 2.49 9.56
C ASN A 15 -7.23 2.50 8.18
N PHE A 16 -6.53 2.94 7.14
CA PHE A 16 -7.06 2.90 5.78
C PHE A 16 -7.27 1.47 5.29
N PHE A 17 -6.33 0.56 5.57
CA PHE A 17 -6.50 -0.84 5.21
C PHE A 17 -7.68 -1.50 5.93
N VAL A 18 -7.83 -1.29 7.24
CA VAL A 18 -8.95 -1.84 8.03
C VAL A 18 -10.29 -1.34 7.50
N GLN A 19 -10.40 -0.03 7.19
CA GLN A 19 -11.61 0.52 6.58
C GLN A 19 -11.86 -0.08 5.20
N ALA A 20 -10.83 -0.22 4.37
CA ALA A 20 -10.97 -0.83 3.04
C ALA A 20 -11.47 -2.27 3.12
N ASN A 21 -10.93 -3.07 4.03
CA ASN A 21 -11.35 -4.44 4.27
C ASN A 21 -12.83 -4.52 4.66
N ASN A 22 -13.25 -3.70 5.63
CA ASN A 22 -14.65 -3.67 6.07
C ASN A 22 -15.62 -3.27 4.95
N LEU A 23 -15.22 -2.31 4.12
CA LEU A 23 -16.02 -1.85 2.98
C LEU A 23 -16.09 -2.90 1.85
N ALA A 24 -15.00 -3.63 1.59
CA ALA A 24 -14.97 -4.69 0.60
C ALA A 24 -15.98 -5.82 0.92
N LEU A 25 -16.24 -6.06 2.21
CA LEU A 25 -17.18 -7.10 2.67
C LEU A 25 -18.67 -6.73 2.48
N LEU A 26 -18.99 -5.44 2.33
CA LEU A 26 -20.38 -4.99 2.16
C LEU A 26 -20.94 -5.30 0.76
N GLY A 27 -20.07 -5.33 -0.25
CA GLY A 27 -20.40 -5.78 -1.60
C GLY A 27 -21.23 -4.81 -2.46
N ASP A 28 -21.74 -3.70 -1.92
CA ASP A 28 -22.41 -2.67 -2.71
C ASP A 28 -21.40 -1.79 -3.48
N ASP A 29 -21.81 -1.28 -4.65
CA ASP A 29 -20.93 -0.55 -5.57
C ASP A 29 -20.18 0.61 -4.89
N PHE A 30 -20.85 1.38 -4.04
CA PHE A 30 -20.26 2.54 -3.39
C PHE A 30 -19.20 2.13 -2.36
N SER A 31 -19.49 1.13 -1.54
CA SER A 31 -18.52 0.56 -0.60
C SER A 31 -17.34 -0.07 -1.32
N VAL A 32 -17.57 -0.81 -2.40
CA VAL A 32 -16.52 -1.45 -3.20
C VAL A 32 -15.61 -0.41 -3.86
N MET A 33 -16.18 0.67 -4.40
CA MET A 33 -15.41 1.81 -4.92
C MET A 33 -14.50 2.43 -3.86
N LYS A 34 -15.04 2.70 -2.66
CA LYS A 34 -14.25 3.24 -1.55
C LYS A 34 -13.18 2.26 -1.06
N ALA A 35 -13.50 0.96 -1.00
CA ALA A 35 -12.56 -0.07 -0.62
C ALA A 35 -11.33 -0.06 -1.52
N VAL A 36 -11.50 0.06 -2.85
CA VAL A 36 -10.39 0.18 -3.79
C VAL A 36 -9.51 1.39 -3.49
N PHE A 37 -10.10 2.58 -3.32
CA PHE A 37 -9.31 3.78 -3.03
C PHE A 37 -8.53 3.67 -1.72
N PHE A 38 -9.18 3.22 -0.65
CA PHE A 38 -8.53 3.13 0.66
C PHE A 38 -7.47 2.03 0.69
N MET A 39 -7.69 0.89 0.04
CA MET A 39 -6.71 -0.18 -0.06
C MET A 39 -5.50 0.26 -0.87
N ASP A 40 -5.71 0.83 -2.05
CA ASP A 40 -4.63 1.32 -2.92
C ASP A 40 -3.82 2.43 -2.23
N TYR A 41 -4.51 3.33 -1.52
CA TYR A 41 -3.87 4.40 -0.77
C TYR A 41 -3.05 3.85 0.42
N ALA A 42 -3.57 2.88 1.17
CA ALA A 42 -2.83 2.26 2.27
C ALA A 42 -1.51 1.65 1.78
N ILE A 43 -1.55 0.94 0.64
CA ILE A 43 -0.35 0.37 0.00
C ILE A 43 0.62 1.46 -0.43
N GLU A 44 0.14 2.50 -1.12
CA GLU A 44 0.99 3.61 -1.54
C GLU A 44 1.65 4.32 -0.36
N GLN A 45 0.91 4.55 0.72
CA GLN A 45 1.46 5.14 1.94
C GLN A 45 2.51 4.23 2.55
N MET A 46 2.30 2.91 2.62
CA MET A 46 3.32 1.98 3.10
C MET A 46 4.60 2.06 2.26
N LEU A 47 4.47 2.03 0.93
CA LEU A 47 5.61 2.15 0.02
C LEU A 47 6.36 3.48 0.21
N ASN A 48 5.62 4.58 0.40
CA ASN A 48 6.21 5.88 0.71
C ASN A 48 6.93 5.90 2.07
N ILE A 49 6.40 5.23 3.10
CA ILE A 49 7.09 5.13 4.39
C ILE A 49 8.37 4.29 4.24
N LEU A 50 8.33 3.19 3.48
CA LEU A 50 9.52 2.37 3.24
C LEU A 50 10.59 3.13 2.47
N ILE A 51 10.22 3.94 1.46
CA ILE A 51 11.21 4.78 0.81
C ILE A 51 11.74 5.85 1.77
N MET A 52 10.88 6.44 2.63
CA MET A 52 11.26 7.34 3.73
C MET A 52 12.32 6.80 4.67
N ASP A 53 12.23 5.53 5.01
CA ASP A 53 13.11 4.95 6.02
C ASP A 53 14.34 4.25 5.42
N PHE A 54 14.23 3.70 4.22
CA PHE A 54 15.25 2.81 3.63
C PHE A 54 15.76 3.29 2.27
N GLY A 55 15.14 4.31 1.67
CA GLY A 55 15.57 4.90 0.41
C GLY A 55 16.76 5.83 0.55
N SER A 56 17.34 6.21 -0.59
CA SER A 56 18.42 7.20 -0.63
C SER A 56 17.89 8.64 -0.60
N ASP A 57 18.73 9.61 -0.23
CA ASP A 57 18.37 11.04 -0.27
C ASP A 57 17.89 11.50 -1.67
N GLU A 58 18.42 10.89 -2.73
CA GLU A 58 18.00 11.15 -4.10
C GLU A 58 16.58 10.65 -4.39
N ASP A 59 16.13 9.64 -3.65
CA ASP A 59 14.79 9.10 -3.84
C ASP A 59 13.70 10.07 -3.43
N PHE A 60 13.97 10.98 -2.49
CA PHE A 60 13.04 11.99 -1.97
C PHE A 60 12.95 13.28 -2.77
N LYS A 61 13.97 13.60 -3.58
CA LYS A 61 14.01 14.89 -4.27
C LYS A 61 12.88 15.04 -5.31
N ASN A 62 12.31 13.92 -5.75
CA ASN A 62 11.20 13.90 -6.70
C ASN A 62 9.86 13.94 -5.97
N HIS A 63 9.17 15.08 -6.04
CA HIS A 63 7.93 15.35 -5.31
C HIS A 63 6.72 14.53 -5.80
N GLU A 64 6.85 13.82 -6.93
CA GLU A 64 5.81 12.93 -7.44
C GLU A 64 6.44 11.69 -8.09
N ILE A 65 6.47 10.58 -7.35
CA ILE A 65 7.01 9.31 -7.84
C ILE A 65 5.85 8.47 -8.39
N LYS A 66 5.90 8.16 -9.69
CA LYS A 66 4.93 7.24 -10.32
C LYS A 66 4.96 5.89 -9.61
N TRP A 67 3.81 5.23 -9.47
CA TRP A 67 3.68 3.96 -8.73
C TRP A 67 4.71 2.89 -9.13
N ASN A 68 4.95 2.67 -10.44
CA ASN A 68 5.95 1.71 -10.90
C ASN A 68 7.38 2.08 -10.44
N THR A 69 7.71 3.37 -10.49
CA THR A 69 9.00 3.88 -10.03
C THR A 69 9.12 3.77 -8.52
N LEU A 70 8.04 4.05 -7.77
CA LEU A 70 7.99 3.89 -6.33
C LEU A 70 8.24 2.43 -5.96
N TRP A 71 7.55 1.50 -6.61
CA TRP A 71 7.75 0.07 -6.40
C TRP A 71 9.21 -0.36 -6.62
N GLN A 72 9.81 0.04 -7.74
CA GLN A 72 11.20 -0.29 -8.07
C GLN A 72 12.18 0.25 -7.04
N LYS A 73 12.00 1.50 -6.64
CA LYS A 73 12.83 2.16 -5.63
C LYS A 73 12.72 1.46 -4.27
N VAL A 74 11.51 1.18 -3.80
CA VAL A 74 11.31 0.47 -2.53
C VAL A 74 11.88 -0.95 -2.61
N THR A 75 11.67 -1.67 -3.72
CA THR A 75 12.23 -3.02 -3.88
C THR A 75 13.75 -3.01 -3.81
N LYS A 76 14.39 -2.00 -4.40
CA LYS A 76 15.84 -1.81 -4.30
C LYS A 76 16.26 -1.48 -2.86
N ALA A 77 15.62 -0.49 -2.23
CA ALA A 77 15.89 -0.09 -0.86
C ALA A 77 15.80 -1.27 0.13
N ILE A 78 14.73 -2.06 0.03
CA ILE A 78 14.53 -3.26 0.86
C ILE A 78 15.62 -4.30 0.62
N LYS A 79 16.06 -4.47 -0.63
CA LYS A 79 17.11 -5.45 -0.97
C LYS A 79 18.50 -5.01 -0.46
N ASP A 80 18.77 -3.71 -0.49
CA ASP A 80 20.05 -3.14 -0.10
C ASP A 80 20.17 -2.97 1.42
N GLU A 81 19.03 -2.90 2.14
CA GLU A 81 18.98 -2.79 3.60
C GLU A 81 19.22 -4.15 4.28
N THR A 82 20.38 -4.29 4.93
CA THR A 82 20.79 -5.55 5.57
C THR A 82 20.17 -5.77 6.95
N SER A 83 19.60 -4.74 7.57
CA SER A 83 19.02 -4.82 8.93
C SER A 83 17.57 -5.33 8.96
N ILE A 84 16.86 -5.31 7.83
CA ILE A 84 15.47 -5.76 7.75
C ILE A 84 15.38 -7.25 7.37
N LYS A 85 14.33 -7.92 7.86
CA LYS A 85 14.12 -9.37 7.62
C LYS A 85 13.33 -9.64 6.33
N MET A 86 13.40 -8.72 5.37
CA MET A 86 12.57 -8.71 4.17
C MET A 86 13.46 -8.62 2.93
N ASN A 87 13.39 -9.63 2.06
CA ASN A 87 14.27 -9.72 0.88
C ASN A 87 13.61 -9.26 -0.42
N ARG A 88 12.28 -9.09 -0.42
CA ARG A 88 11.48 -8.59 -1.54
C ARG A 88 10.12 -8.13 -1.04
N ILE A 89 9.48 -7.26 -1.80
CA ILE A 89 8.06 -6.90 -1.60
C ILE A 89 7.17 -7.95 -2.29
N PRO A 90 6.21 -8.57 -1.58
CA PRO A 90 5.34 -9.60 -2.15
C PRO A 90 4.23 -8.98 -3.03
N ASN A 91 3.54 -9.83 -3.79
CA ASN A 91 2.25 -9.50 -4.43
C ASN A 91 2.23 -8.37 -5.47
N TYR A 92 3.36 -8.10 -6.13
CA TYR A 92 3.45 -7.07 -7.18
C TYR A 92 2.30 -7.11 -8.19
N LYS A 93 1.97 -8.30 -8.71
CA LYS A 93 0.93 -8.46 -9.74
C LYS A 93 -0.45 -8.03 -9.23
N GLN A 94 -0.83 -8.46 -8.04
CA GLN A 94 -2.12 -8.16 -7.42
C GLN A 94 -2.22 -6.67 -7.04
N LEU A 95 -1.12 -6.08 -6.55
CA LEU A 95 -1.10 -4.66 -6.21
C LEU A 95 -1.10 -3.78 -7.45
N LYS A 96 -0.45 -4.23 -8.53
CA LYS A 96 -0.54 -3.56 -9.83
C LYS A 96 -1.96 -3.61 -10.39
N GLU A 97 -2.63 -4.75 -10.25
CA GLU A 97 -4.04 -4.89 -10.61
C GLU A 97 -4.93 -3.95 -9.78
N LEU A 98 -4.74 -3.88 -8.46
CA LEU A 98 -5.45 -2.95 -7.58
C LEU A 98 -5.28 -1.50 -8.04
N ARG A 99 -4.05 -1.11 -8.39
CA ARG A 99 -3.73 0.21 -8.93
C ARG A 99 -4.45 0.48 -10.26
N ASP A 100 -4.48 -0.50 -11.14
CA ASP A 100 -5.14 -0.37 -12.45
C ASP A 100 -6.66 -0.26 -12.30
N ILE A 101 -7.25 -1.01 -11.38
CA ILE A 101 -8.67 -0.87 -11.02
C ILE A 101 -8.96 0.54 -10.48
N ARG A 102 -8.14 1.03 -9.53
CA ARG A 102 -8.29 2.37 -8.97
C ARG A 102 -8.21 3.43 -10.07
N ASN A 103 -7.28 3.30 -11.00
CA ASN A 103 -7.12 4.23 -12.11
C ASN A 103 -8.33 4.18 -13.07
N GLY A 104 -8.85 2.99 -13.38
CA GLY A 104 -10.09 2.84 -14.16
C GLY A 104 -11.28 3.51 -13.48
N LEU A 105 -11.40 3.37 -12.16
CA LEU A 105 -12.42 4.06 -11.37
C LEU A 105 -12.23 5.59 -11.39
N GLN A 106 -11.01 6.08 -11.14
CA GLN A 106 -10.72 7.51 -11.04
C GLN A 106 -10.82 8.24 -12.39
N HIS A 107 -10.38 7.63 -13.49
CA HIS A 107 -10.27 8.30 -14.78
C HIS A 107 -11.44 7.98 -15.71
N ASN A 108 -12.02 6.79 -15.61
CA ASN A 108 -13.06 6.32 -16.53
C ASN A 108 -14.42 6.08 -15.84
N GLY A 109 -14.50 6.30 -14.52
CA GLY A 109 -15.72 6.02 -13.74
C GLY A 109 -16.11 4.54 -13.72
N THR A 110 -15.17 3.63 -14.03
CA THR A 110 -15.47 2.19 -14.08
C THR A 110 -15.69 1.65 -12.67
N ILE A 111 -16.92 1.19 -12.39
CA ILE A 111 -17.27 0.59 -11.11
C ILE A 111 -16.68 -0.84 -11.07
N PRO A 112 -15.77 -1.13 -10.11
CA PRO A 112 -15.20 -2.46 -9.98
C PRO A 112 -16.20 -3.45 -9.41
N ARG A 113 -16.11 -4.72 -9.84
CA ARG A 113 -16.96 -5.79 -9.29
C ARG A 113 -16.48 -6.21 -7.89
N ALA A 114 -17.42 -6.55 -7.02
CA ALA A 114 -17.12 -6.93 -5.64
C ALA A 114 -16.17 -8.14 -5.53
N ASP A 115 -16.32 -9.15 -6.39
CA ASP A 115 -15.45 -10.33 -6.45
C ASP A 115 -14.00 -9.98 -6.84
N GLN A 116 -13.85 -9.04 -7.77
CA GLN A 116 -12.56 -8.52 -8.21
C GLN A 116 -11.83 -7.75 -7.10
N VAL A 117 -12.55 -7.02 -6.25
CA VAL A 117 -11.94 -6.31 -5.11
C VAL A 117 -11.66 -7.27 -3.96
N SER A 118 -12.59 -8.18 -3.67
CA SER A 118 -12.45 -9.15 -2.57
C SER A 118 -11.20 -10.02 -2.71
N ARG A 119 -10.85 -10.45 -3.93
CA ARG A 119 -9.63 -11.25 -4.18
C ARG A 119 -8.32 -10.48 -3.92
N LEU A 120 -8.36 -9.16 -3.85
CA LEU A 120 -7.19 -8.30 -3.65
C LEU A 120 -6.95 -7.95 -2.18
N VAL A 121 -7.94 -8.18 -1.31
CA VAL A 121 -7.84 -7.95 0.14
C VAL A 121 -6.69 -8.73 0.77
N ASN A 122 -6.63 -10.05 0.55
CA ASN A 122 -5.58 -10.89 1.14
C ASN A 122 -4.18 -10.51 0.64
N PRO A 123 -3.93 -10.34 -0.68
CA PRO A 123 -2.65 -9.84 -1.17
C PRO A 123 -2.23 -8.49 -0.57
N ALA A 124 -3.19 -7.57 -0.37
CA ALA A 124 -2.95 -6.29 0.29
C ALA A 124 -2.67 -6.44 1.80
N LYS A 125 -3.34 -7.38 2.48
CA LYS A 125 -3.03 -7.71 3.88
C LYS A 125 -1.61 -8.23 4.00
N GLU A 126 -1.23 -9.20 3.17
CA GLU A 126 0.07 -9.87 3.22
C GLU A 126 1.24 -8.89 3.10
N ILE A 127 1.21 -7.99 2.11
CA ILE A 127 2.27 -6.97 1.98
C ILE A 127 2.32 -6.07 3.20
N LEU A 128 1.18 -5.61 3.72
CA LEU A 128 1.15 -4.74 4.90
C LEU A 128 1.68 -5.50 6.13
N SER A 129 1.16 -6.69 6.42
CA SER A 129 1.63 -7.54 7.51
C SER A 129 3.12 -7.85 7.41
N GLU A 130 3.65 -8.13 6.22
CA GLU A 130 5.09 -8.32 6.02
C GLU A 130 5.87 -7.03 6.30
N CYS A 131 5.42 -5.88 5.81
CA CYS A 131 6.11 -4.61 6.04
C CYS A 131 6.08 -4.23 7.53
N PHE A 132 4.92 -4.30 8.19
CA PHE A 132 4.77 -4.04 9.62
C PHE A 132 5.68 -4.96 10.46
N SER A 133 5.68 -6.26 10.18
CA SER A 133 6.44 -7.22 10.99
C SER A 133 7.93 -7.24 10.69
N LYS A 134 8.32 -7.23 9.41
CA LYS A 134 9.71 -7.41 8.98
C LYS A 134 10.52 -6.12 8.95
N CYS A 135 9.88 -4.98 8.72
CA CYS A 135 10.56 -3.67 8.69
C CYS A 135 10.44 -2.92 10.02
N TYR A 136 9.35 -3.14 10.77
CA TYR A 136 9.06 -2.35 11.97
C TYR A 136 8.83 -3.16 13.25
N GLY A 137 8.73 -4.49 13.17
CA GLY A 137 8.54 -5.35 14.35
C GLY A 137 7.15 -5.25 14.99
N PHE A 138 6.16 -4.73 14.25
CA PHE A 138 4.77 -4.64 14.71
C PHE A 138 3.90 -5.67 13.99
N ASP A 139 2.81 -6.08 14.63
CA ASP A 139 1.75 -6.81 13.95
C ASP A 139 0.78 -5.79 13.33
N LEU A 140 0.24 -6.11 12.15
CA LEU A 140 -0.81 -5.29 11.55
C LEU A 140 -2.10 -5.39 12.38
N ASP A 141 -2.35 -6.55 13.00
CA ASP A 141 -3.58 -6.82 13.72
C ASP A 141 -3.55 -6.32 15.19
N ASN A 142 -2.36 -6.10 15.78
CA ASN A 142 -2.17 -5.55 17.14
C ASN A 142 -1.79 -4.05 17.14
#